data_AF-A0A7K3W0P6-F1
#
_entry.id   AF-A0A7K3W0P6-F1
#
_cell.length_a   1.000
_cell.length_b   1.000
_cell.length_c   1.000
_cell.angle_alpha   90.00
_cell.angle_beta   90.00
_cell.angle_gamma   90.00
#
_symmetry.space_group_name_H-M   'P 1'
#
loop_
_entity.id
_entity.type
_entity.pdbx_description
1 polymer ?
#
loop_
_entity_poly.entity_id
_entity_poly.type
_entity_poly.pdbx_seq_one_letter_code
_entity_poly.pdbx_strand_id
1 'polypeptide(L)'
;MDDVDPAAALAGLRDRAAIADVLAAFCERVDEYDIAGLDTVFTADCATDYGPGRGGPVSGLAAVQARIGRGQAEFRRTHHQLGQSRVRLDGDTAEAATYVTATHEHRDGARSRVHLRYLDRLRRTPAGWRIAARTVAATVVEGMPGTAWVWVPRGEPGPAGSVAAAVRRFLDAVESRDPDAVAACFTVDARYANVPHPPAVGPAAIRSVFARILSRCERVRWDVVSTAADGDRAWLERVDRFWIGGREYAIECNGVYTVDPASGLLAEVRDYVDLATWRERLGDVLDRPDAAP
;
A
#
# COMPACT_ATOMS: atom_id res chain seq x y z
N MET A 1 0.26 12.84 22.06
CA MET A 1 -0.53 13.59 21.06
C MET A 1 0.41 14.66 20.59
N ASP A 2 1.04 14.44 19.43
CA ASP A 2 2.22 15.21 19.03
C ASP A 2 1.88 16.68 18.82
N ASP A 3 2.74 17.54 19.34
CA ASP A 3 2.66 18.99 19.28
C ASP A 3 2.96 19.46 17.85
N VAL A 4 1.95 19.38 16.97
CA VAL A 4 2.06 19.88 15.59
C VAL A 4 1.89 21.39 15.62
N ASP A 5 2.90 22.12 15.15
CA ASP A 5 2.83 23.57 14.95
C ASP A 5 1.55 23.96 14.17
N PRO A 6 0.62 24.71 14.77
CA PRO A 6 -0.64 25.10 14.14
C PRO A 6 -0.45 25.84 12.81
N ALA A 7 0.63 26.63 12.66
CA ALA A 7 0.91 27.34 11.43
C ALA A 7 1.30 26.38 10.30
N ALA A 8 2.18 25.42 10.59
CA ALA A 8 2.55 24.34 9.68
C ALA A 8 1.34 23.45 9.32
N ALA A 9 0.47 23.14 10.29
CA ALA A 9 -0.75 22.38 10.07
C ALA A 9 -1.70 23.12 9.11
N LEU A 10 -1.93 24.42 9.33
CA LEU A 10 -2.79 25.25 8.48
C LEU A 10 -2.23 25.38 7.06
N ALA A 11 -0.91 25.59 6.92
CA ALA A 11 -0.24 25.62 5.63
C ALA A 11 -0.45 24.30 4.87
N GLY A 12 -0.24 23.16 5.55
CA GLY A 12 -0.46 21.84 4.99
C GLY A 12 -1.92 21.55 4.59
N LEU A 13 -2.91 22.14 5.27
CA LEU A 13 -4.32 22.04 4.86
C LEU A 13 -4.62 22.89 3.63
N ARG A 14 -4.10 24.12 3.58
CA ARG A 14 -4.23 25.02 2.42
C ARG A 14 -3.63 24.41 1.16
N ASP A 15 -2.46 23.79 1.28
CA ASP A 15 -1.81 23.14 0.14
C ASP A 15 -2.59 21.92 -0.36
N ARG A 16 -3.15 21.12 0.54
CA ARG A 16 -4.03 20.00 0.15
C ARG A 16 -5.28 20.50 -0.57
N ALA A 17 -5.89 21.60 -0.11
CA ALA A 17 -7.03 22.21 -0.79
C ALA A 17 -6.64 22.75 -2.19
N ALA A 18 -5.54 23.49 -2.29
CA ALA A 18 -5.06 24.00 -3.58
C ALA A 18 -4.70 22.88 -4.57
N ILE A 19 -4.13 21.77 -4.09
CA ILE A 19 -3.88 20.58 -4.93
C ILE A 19 -5.21 19.95 -5.37
N ALA A 20 -6.20 19.84 -4.49
CA ALA A 20 -7.52 19.32 -4.86
C ALA A 20 -8.17 20.18 -5.97
N ASP A 21 -8.05 21.51 -5.89
CA ASP A 21 -8.55 22.42 -6.93
C ASP A 21 -7.83 22.21 -8.27
N VAL A 22 -6.50 22.01 -8.28
CA VAL A 22 -5.74 21.69 -9.50
C VAL A 22 -6.21 20.39 -10.15
N LEU A 23 -6.48 19.37 -9.34
CA LEU A 23 -6.98 18.07 -9.82
C LEU A 23 -8.40 18.21 -10.39
N ALA A 24 -9.28 18.97 -9.73
CA ALA A 24 -10.63 19.23 -10.21
C ALA A 24 -10.62 20.04 -11.51
N ALA A 25 -9.79 21.09 -11.58
CA ALA A 25 -9.62 21.92 -12.77
C ALA A 25 -9.13 21.11 -13.97
N PHE A 26 -8.24 20.12 -13.78
CA PHE A 26 -7.86 19.20 -14.87
C PHE A 26 -9.10 18.52 -15.49
N CYS A 27 -9.97 17.96 -14.65
CA CYS A 27 -11.15 17.24 -15.11
C CYS A 27 -12.13 18.16 -15.83
N GLU A 28 -12.42 19.33 -15.25
CA GLU A 28 -13.27 20.36 -15.86
C GLU A 28 -12.76 20.75 -17.25
N ARG A 29 -11.46 21.10 -17.38
CA ARG A 29 -10.87 21.54 -18.64
C ARG A 29 -10.89 20.46 -19.72
N VAL A 30 -10.59 19.23 -19.34
CA VAL A 30 -10.69 18.10 -20.27
C VAL A 30 -12.14 17.90 -20.69
N ASP A 31 -13.09 17.88 -19.75
CA ASP A 31 -14.51 17.62 -20.03
C ASP A 31 -15.17 18.71 -20.89
N GLU A 32 -14.71 19.95 -20.76
CA GLU A 32 -15.15 21.10 -21.57
C GLU A 32 -14.35 21.28 -22.86
N TYR A 33 -13.39 20.40 -23.15
CA TYR A 33 -12.49 20.47 -24.30
C TYR A 33 -11.61 21.74 -24.34
N ASP A 34 -11.42 22.39 -23.19
CA ASP A 34 -10.47 23.49 -23.03
C ASP A 34 -9.04 22.95 -22.85
N ILE A 35 -8.48 22.48 -23.96
CA ILE A 35 -7.11 21.94 -23.99
C ILE A 35 -6.08 23.06 -23.76
N ALA A 36 -6.36 24.28 -24.19
CA ALA A 36 -5.47 25.42 -24.03
C ALA A 36 -5.30 25.77 -22.54
N GLY A 37 -6.38 25.74 -21.76
CA GLY A 37 -6.37 26.02 -20.33
C GLY A 37 -5.62 25.01 -19.46
N LEU A 38 -5.08 23.93 -20.02
CA LEU A 38 -4.23 22.97 -19.29
C LEU A 38 -2.88 23.58 -18.86
N ASP A 39 -2.48 24.74 -19.38
CA ASP A 39 -1.31 25.50 -18.91
C ASP A 39 -1.46 25.99 -17.45
N THR A 40 -2.70 26.16 -16.99
CA THR A 40 -3.03 26.48 -15.59
C THR A 40 -2.99 25.27 -14.65
N VAL A 41 -2.86 24.05 -15.20
CA VAL A 41 -2.91 22.79 -14.45
C VAL A 41 -1.54 22.13 -14.41
N PHE A 42 -0.82 22.10 -15.53
CA PHE A 42 0.49 21.48 -15.65
C PHE A 42 1.63 22.49 -15.59
N THR A 43 2.82 22.05 -15.19
CA THR A 43 4.04 22.83 -15.39
C THR A 43 4.44 22.82 -16.87
N ALA A 44 5.23 23.81 -17.31
CA ALA A 44 5.73 23.86 -18.69
C ALA A 44 6.59 22.64 -19.07
N ASP A 45 7.36 22.14 -18.09
CA ASP A 45 8.24 20.96 -18.15
C ASP A 45 7.54 19.65 -17.78
N CYS A 46 6.20 19.61 -17.77
CA CYS A 46 5.47 18.45 -17.26
C CYS A 46 5.71 17.18 -18.09
N ALA A 47 5.45 16.02 -17.47
CA ALA A 47 5.43 14.73 -18.16
C ALA A 47 4.16 13.95 -17.84
N THR A 48 3.60 13.28 -18.84
CA THR A 48 2.46 12.36 -18.66
C THR A 48 2.79 10.99 -19.21
N ASP A 49 2.43 9.93 -18.49
CA ASP A 49 2.57 8.56 -18.96
C ASP A 49 1.21 7.84 -18.91
N TYR A 50 0.74 7.41 -20.08
CA TYR A 50 -0.49 6.63 -20.23
C TYR A 50 -0.20 5.13 -20.37
N GLY A 51 1.07 4.73 -20.37
CA GLY A 51 1.52 3.36 -20.46
C GLY A 51 1.71 2.81 -21.89
N PRO A 52 2.49 1.71 -22.06
CA PRO A 52 2.50 0.90 -23.28
C PRO A 52 1.08 0.64 -23.79
N GLY A 53 0.87 0.81 -25.09
CA GLY A 53 -0.43 0.62 -25.76
C GLY A 53 -1.37 1.83 -25.76
N ARG A 54 -1.07 2.89 -24.97
CA ARG A 54 -1.83 4.16 -24.96
C ARG A 54 -0.98 5.40 -25.26
N GLY A 55 0.19 5.19 -25.86
CA GLY A 55 1.08 6.26 -26.32
C GLY A 55 2.28 6.52 -25.42
N GLY A 56 2.39 5.87 -24.26
CA GLY A 56 3.56 5.94 -23.38
C GLY A 56 3.83 7.32 -22.79
N PRO A 57 5.09 7.59 -22.37
CA PRO A 57 5.48 8.86 -21.79
C PRO A 57 5.57 9.98 -22.85
N VAL A 58 5.05 11.16 -22.48
CA VAL A 58 5.07 12.40 -23.26
C VAL A 58 5.54 13.53 -22.35
N SER A 59 6.48 14.35 -22.81
CA SER A 59 7.07 15.44 -22.02
C SER A 59 6.92 16.79 -22.70
N GLY A 60 6.72 17.83 -21.89
CA GLY A 60 6.48 19.21 -22.29
C GLY A 60 4.99 19.51 -22.48
N LEU A 61 4.55 20.65 -21.93
CA LEU A 61 3.16 21.07 -21.92
C LEU A 61 2.49 21.02 -23.30
N ALA A 62 3.14 21.56 -24.33
CA ALA A 62 2.60 21.57 -25.69
C ALA A 62 2.37 20.16 -26.25
N ALA A 63 3.29 19.22 -25.96
CA ALA A 63 3.14 17.83 -26.39
C ALA A 63 2.03 17.10 -25.62
N VAL A 64 1.91 17.38 -24.31
CA VAL A 64 0.84 16.87 -23.45
C VAL A 64 -0.53 17.38 -23.93
N GLN A 65 -0.67 18.68 -24.19
CA GLN A 65 -1.88 19.29 -24.76
C GLN A 65 -2.24 18.64 -26.10
N ALA A 66 -1.28 18.51 -27.02
CA ALA A 66 -1.52 17.87 -28.30
C ALA A 66 -1.96 16.41 -28.15
N ARG A 67 -1.38 15.67 -27.20
CA ARG A 67 -1.75 14.28 -26.91
C ARG A 67 -3.18 14.15 -26.36
N ILE A 68 -3.54 15.01 -25.40
CA ILE A 68 -4.88 15.02 -24.79
C ILE A 68 -5.91 15.46 -25.84
N GLY A 69 -5.63 16.53 -26.59
CA GLY A 69 -6.52 17.02 -27.65
C GLY A 69 -6.81 15.97 -28.71
N ARG A 70 -5.80 15.22 -29.17
CA ARG A 70 -6.02 14.08 -30.09
C ARG A 70 -6.94 13.02 -29.52
N GLY A 71 -6.76 12.65 -28.24
CA GLY A 71 -7.62 11.67 -27.59
C GLY A 71 -9.05 12.17 -27.39
N GLN A 72 -9.21 13.40 -26.91
CA GLN A 72 -10.51 14.02 -26.69
C GLN A 72 -11.33 14.15 -27.98
N ALA A 73 -10.67 14.36 -29.12
CA ALA A 73 -11.33 14.48 -30.42
C ALA A 73 -12.15 13.23 -30.82
N GLU A 74 -11.81 12.04 -30.30
CA GLU A 74 -12.53 10.78 -30.51
C GLU A 74 -13.90 10.78 -29.83
N PHE A 75 -14.04 11.50 -28.74
CA PHE A 75 -15.26 11.52 -27.93
C PHE A 75 -16.19 12.64 -28.38
N ARG A 76 -17.49 12.38 -28.28
CA ARG A 76 -18.55 13.37 -28.35
C ARG A 76 -18.75 14.06 -27.01
N ARG A 77 -18.64 13.29 -25.91
CA ARG A 77 -18.75 13.77 -24.52
C ARG A 77 -17.80 12.96 -23.65
N THR A 78 -17.30 13.58 -22.61
CA THR A 78 -16.52 12.91 -21.57
C THR A 78 -16.92 13.46 -20.21
N HIS A 79 -16.69 12.66 -19.18
CA HIS A 79 -16.90 13.03 -17.80
C HIS A 79 -15.86 12.34 -16.93
N HIS A 80 -15.11 13.12 -16.16
CA HIS A 80 -14.13 12.64 -15.19
C HIS A 80 -14.60 12.94 -13.77
N GLN A 81 -14.91 11.89 -13.01
CA GLN A 81 -15.27 12.00 -11.60
C GLN A 81 -14.10 11.58 -10.72
N LEU A 82 -13.63 12.51 -9.89
CA LEU A 82 -12.62 12.25 -8.86
C LEU A 82 -13.23 11.55 -7.64
N GLY A 83 -12.51 10.59 -7.08
CA GLY A 83 -12.79 9.92 -5.82
C GLY A 83 -11.84 10.40 -4.72
N GLN A 84 -11.50 9.50 -3.80
CA GLN A 84 -10.58 9.80 -2.70
C GLN A 84 -9.17 10.13 -3.25
N SER A 85 -8.54 11.15 -2.65
CA SER A 85 -7.15 11.54 -2.93
C SER A 85 -6.30 11.39 -1.68
N ARG A 86 -5.14 10.75 -1.81
CA ARG A 86 -4.09 10.77 -0.78
C ARG A 86 -2.97 11.69 -1.20
N VAL A 87 -2.70 12.74 -0.42
CA VAL A 87 -1.67 13.74 -0.71
C VAL A 87 -0.58 13.70 0.37
N ARG A 88 0.68 13.58 -0.07
CA ARG A 88 1.89 13.73 0.74
C ARG A 88 2.59 15.02 0.31
N LEU A 89 2.78 15.94 1.25
CA LEU A 89 3.47 17.20 1.01
C LEU A 89 4.94 17.07 1.44
N ASP A 90 5.83 17.67 0.68
CA ASP A 90 7.25 17.83 0.99
C ASP A 90 7.71 19.22 0.50
N GLY A 91 7.56 20.21 1.38
CA GLY A 91 7.82 21.62 1.07
C GLY A 91 7.01 22.12 -0.12
N ASP A 92 7.73 22.45 -1.21
CA ASP A 92 7.16 22.94 -2.47
C ASP A 92 6.88 21.83 -3.49
N THR A 93 6.94 20.56 -3.06
CA THR A 93 6.56 19.40 -3.86
C THR A 93 5.49 18.57 -3.17
N ALA A 94 4.75 17.80 -3.95
CA ALA A 94 3.76 16.88 -3.42
C ALA A 94 3.61 15.64 -4.29
N GLU A 95 3.24 14.53 -3.67
CA GLU A 95 2.76 13.34 -4.35
C GLU A 95 1.28 13.14 -4.06
N ALA A 96 0.48 12.90 -5.10
CA ALA A 96 -0.94 12.62 -4.97
C ALA A 96 -1.31 11.33 -5.70
N ALA A 97 -2.08 10.47 -5.02
CA ALA A 97 -2.75 9.34 -5.65
C ALA A 97 -4.27 9.58 -5.58
N THR A 98 -4.90 9.76 -6.73
CA THR A 98 -6.32 10.12 -6.84
C THR A 98 -7.08 9.08 -7.64
N TYR A 99 -8.14 8.52 -7.06
CA TYR A 99 -9.04 7.60 -7.77
C TYR A 99 -9.92 8.37 -8.74
N VAL A 100 -10.19 7.78 -9.91
CA VAL A 100 -10.97 8.44 -10.97
C VAL A 100 -11.86 7.44 -11.66
N THR A 101 -13.09 7.85 -11.95
CA THR A 101 -13.96 7.20 -12.94
C THR A 101 -14.12 8.13 -14.13
N ALA A 102 -13.64 7.73 -15.30
CA ALA A 102 -13.78 8.46 -16.54
C ALA A 102 -14.79 7.75 -17.46
N THR A 103 -15.80 8.46 -17.93
CA THR A 103 -16.85 7.94 -18.82
C THR A 103 -16.84 8.74 -20.12
N HIS A 104 -16.83 8.05 -21.26
CA HIS A 104 -16.77 8.68 -22.58
C HIS A 104 -17.90 8.17 -23.46
N GLU A 105 -18.58 9.08 -24.15
CA GLU A 105 -19.47 8.79 -25.28
C GLU A 105 -18.68 9.10 -26.57
N HIS A 106 -18.50 8.09 -27.42
CA HIS A 106 -17.83 8.21 -28.71
C HIS A 106 -18.76 8.83 -29.75
N ARG A 107 -18.20 9.30 -30.87
CA ARG A 107 -18.99 9.92 -31.94
C ARG A 107 -19.97 8.98 -32.64
N ASP A 108 -19.67 7.68 -32.64
CA ASP A 108 -20.54 6.61 -33.15
C ASP A 108 -21.64 6.18 -32.14
N GLY A 109 -21.66 6.79 -30.94
CA GLY A 109 -22.59 6.48 -29.86
C GLY A 109 -22.13 5.38 -28.91
N ALA A 110 -20.98 4.73 -29.17
CA ALA A 110 -20.40 3.77 -28.24
C ALA A 110 -20.02 4.45 -26.92
N ARG A 111 -20.00 3.68 -25.83
CA ARG A 111 -19.62 4.19 -24.50
C ARG A 111 -18.47 3.38 -23.94
N SER A 112 -17.52 4.08 -23.32
CA SER A 112 -16.47 3.47 -22.53
C SER A 112 -16.43 4.05 -21.12
N ARG A 113 -16.02 3.22 -20.17
CA ARG A 113 -15.79 3.64 -18.78
C ARG A 113 -14.47 3.09 -18.30
N VAL A 114 -13.77 3.90 -17.53
CA VAL A 114 -12.45 3.59 -17.01
C VAL A 114 -12.41 3.94 -15.53
N HIS A 115 -12.04 2.97 -14.72
CA HIS A 115 -11.63 3.19 -13.34
C HIS A 115 -10.11 3.18 -13.29
N LEU A 116 -9.52 4.26 -12.81
CA LEU A 116 -8.07 4.47 -12.81
C LEU A 116 -7.61 5.22 -11.56
N ARG A 117 -6.29 5.32 -11.40
CA ARG A 117 -5.66 6.28 -10.49
C ARG A 117 -4.77 7.22 -11.28
N TYR A 118 -4.89 8.52 -11.00
CA TYR A 118 -3.84 9.48 -11.32
C TYR A 118 -2.80 9.42 -10.22
N LEU A 119 -1.55 9.16 -10.62
CA LEU A 119 -0.38 9.19 -9.76
C LEU A 119 0.42 10.42 -10.15
N ASP A 120 0.27 11.47 -9.35
CA ASP A 120 0.77 12.80 -9.65
C ASP A 120 1.97 13.16 -8.79
N ARG A 121 2.97 13.79 -9.42
CA ARG A 121 3.93 14.65 -8.73
C ARG A 121 3.57 16.09 -9.05
N LEU A 122 3.42 16.90 -8.02
CA LEU A 122 3.08 18.32 -8.12
C LEU A 122 4.23 19.18 -7.60
N ARG A 123 4.33 20.40 -8.14
CA ARG A 123 5.30 21.42 -7.73
C ARG A 123 4.56 22.74 -7.49
N ARG A 124 4.89 23.44 -6.41
CA ARG A 124 4.47 24.83 -6.21
C ARG A 124 5.27 25.72 -7.15
N THR A 125 4.55 26.55 -7.90
CA THR A 125 5.10 27.60 -8.76
C THR A 125 4.72 28.96 -8.19
N PRO A 126 5.28 30.08 -8.70
CA PRO A 126 4.79 31.41 -8.33
C PRO A 126 3.29 31.63 -8.59
N ALA A 127 2.69 30.85 -9.49
CA ALA A 127 1.25 30.89 -9.82
C ALA A 127 0.42 29.82 -9.07
N GLY A 128 1.01 29.14 -8.08
CA GLY A 128 0.39 28.07 -7.30
C GLY A 128 0.84 26.67 -7.68
N TRP A 129 0.18 25.65 -7.12
CA TRP A 129 0.45 24.24 -7.39
C TRP A 129 0.15 23.85 -8.84
N ARG A 130 1.00 23.03 -9.43
CA ARG A 130 0.83 22.49 -10.79
C ARG A 130 1.30 21.04 -10.85
N ILE A 131 0.73 20.25 -11.75
CA ILE A 131 1.14 18.88 -12.02
C ILE A 131 2.44 18.91 -12.83
N ALA A 132 3.52 18.41 -12.23
CA ALA A 132 4.82 18.26 -12.87
C ALA A 132 4.97 16.89 -13.55
N ALA A 133 4.33 15.85 -13.00
CA ALA A 133 4.23 14.58 -13.68
C ALA A 133 2.91 13.86 -13.35
N ARG A 134 2.36 13.11 -14.30
CA ARG A 134 1.19 12.26 -14.11
C ARG A 134 1.40 10.89 -14.75
N THR A 135 1.20 9.82 -13.99
CA THR A 135 0.98 8.48 -14.54
C THR A 135 -0.50 8.13 -14.43
N VAL A 136 -1.09 7.68 -15.54
CA VAL A 136 -2.49 7.25 -15.61
C VAL A 136 -2.53 5.73 -15.49
N ALA A 137 -2.78 5.24 -14.27
CA ALA A 137 -2.77 3.82 -13.95
C ALA A 137 -4.18 3.22 -13.98
N ALA A 138 -4.53 2.50 -15.03
CA ALA A 138 -5.85 1.88 -15.18
C ALA A 138 -6.04 0.73 -14.19
N THR A 139 -7.30 0.52 -13.78
CA THR A 139 -7.69 -0.51 -12.80
C THR A 139 -8.82 -1.40 -13.32
N VAL A 140 -9.79 -0.82 -14.02
CA VAL A 140 -10.87 -1.52 -14.77
C VAL A 140 -11.18 -0.69 -16.03
N VAL A 141 -11.35 -1.36 -17.17
CA VAL A 141 -11.64 -0.73 -18.46
C VAL A 141 -12.83 -1.45 -19.10
N GLU A 142 -13.86 -0.69 -19.47
CA GLU A 142 -15.08 -1.18 -20.08
C GLU A 142 -15.32 -0.46 -21.40
N GLY A 143 -15.79 -1.17 -22.42
CA GLY A 143 -16.14 -0.57 -23.71
C GLY A 143 -14.94 -0.04 -24.53
N MET A 144 -13.72 -0.52 -24.27
CA MET A 144 -12.53 -0.23 -25.10
C MET A 144 -11.78 -1.52 -25.46
N PRO A 145 -12.31 -2.34 -26.40
CA PRO A 145 -11.66 -3.58 -26.80
C PRO A 145 -10.26 -3.34 -27.38
N GLY A 146 -9.31 -4.25 -27.11
CA GLY A 146 -7.95 -4.21 -27.68
C GLY A 146 -6.98 -3.22 -27.01
N THR A 147 -7.37 -2.56 -25.91
CA THR A 147 -6.46 -1.65 -25.20
C THR A 147 -5.57 -2.41 -24.22
N ALA A 148 -4.27 -2.50 -24.52
CA ALA A 148 -3.25 -2.75 -23.51
C ALA A 148 -3.02 -1.43 -22.76
N TRP A 149 -3.59 -1.26 -21.57
CA TRP A 149 -3.31 -0.12 -20.72
C TRP A 149 -2.37 -0.56 -19.59
N VAL A 150 -1.51 0.33 -19.09
CA VAL A 150 -0.79 0.06 -17.84
C VAL A 150 -1.79 -0.11 -16.72
N TRP A 151 -1.88 -1.35 -16.28
CA TRP A 151 -2.60 -1.73 -15.10
C TRP A 151 -1.78 -1.37 -13.88
N VAL A 152 -2.46 -0.90 -12.85
CA VAL A 152 -1.93 -0.95 -11.49
C VAL A 152 -1.33 -2.35 -11.25
N PRO A 153 -0.04 -2.48 -10.88
CA PRO A 153 0.51 -3.77 -10.47
C PRO A 153 -0.34 -4.31 -9.32
N ARG A 154 -1.00 -5.44 -9.56
CA ARG A 154 -1.67 -6.19 -8.51
C ARG A 154 -0.68 -7.24 -8.05
N GLY A 155 -0.46 -7.35 -6.75
CA GLY A 155 0.05 -8.61 -6.23
C GLY A 155 -1.00 -9.66 -6.56
N GLU A 156 -0.63 -10.70 -7.31
CA GLU A 156 -1.52 -11.84 -7.43
C GLU A 156 -1.77 -12.37 -6.01
N PRO A 157 -3.03 -12.59 -5.60
CA PRO A 157 -3.27 -13.45 -4.47
C PRO A 157 -2.67 -14.79 -4.86
N GLY A 158 -1.52 -15.15 -4.27
CA GLY A 158 -0.95 -16.48 -4.48
C GLY A 158 -2.01 -17.55 -4.20
N PRO A 159 -1.92 -18.74 -4.82
CA PRO A 159 -2.87 -19.80 -4.55
C PRO A 159 -3.02 -20.01 -3.04
N ALA A 160 -4.21 -20.39 -2.56
CA ALA A 160 -4.49 -20.48 -1.13
C ALA A 160 -3.52 -21.40 -0.35
N GLY A 161 -2.89 -22.36 -1.04
CA GLY A 161 -1.84 -23.24 -0.52
C GLY A 161 -0.39 -22.76 -0.75
N SER A 162 -0.17 -21.57 -1.32
CA SER A 162 1.18 -21.01 -1.48
C SER A 162 1.78 -20.65 -0.13
N VAL A 163 3.11 -20.70 -0.05
CA VAL A 163 3.84 -20.26 1.15
C VAL A 163 3.51 -18.81 1.52
N ALA A 164 3.33 -17.93 0.54
CA ALA A 164 2.94 -16.54 0.78
C ALA A 164 1.55 -16.43 1.46
N ALA A 165 0.57 -17.23 1.02
CA ALA A 165 -0.75 -17.26 1.63
C ALA A 165 -0.71 -17.84 3.05
N ALA A 166 0.05 -18.90 3.28
CA ALA A 166 0.20 -19.51 4.59
C ALA A 166 0.87 -18.59 5.60
N VAL A 167 1.97 -17.93 5.19
CA VAL A 167 2.66 -16.94 6.01
C VAL A 167 1.73 -15.77 6.34
N ARG A 168 0.99 -15.24 5.36
CA ARG A 168 0.05 -14.14 5.61
C ARG A 168 -1.01 -14.52 6.65
N ARG A 169 -1.64 -15.70 6.52
CA ARG A 169 -2.62 -16.17 7.53
C ARG A 169 -2.02 -16.24 8.93
N PHE A 170 -0.78 -16.70 9.05
CA PHE A 170 -0.10 -16.75 10.33
C PHE A 170 0.19 -15.36 10.91
N LEU A 171 0.68 -14.41 10.09
CA LEU A 171 0.88 -13.03 10.53
C LEU A 171 -0.44 -12.40 11.00
N ASP A 172 -1.51 -12.55 10.21
CA ASP A 172 -2.85 -12.04 10.55
C ASP A 172 -3.37 -12.64 11.87
N ALA A 173 -3.14 -13.93 12.10
CA ALA A 173 -3.52 -14.62 13.34
C ALA A 173 -2.72 -14.13 14.57
N VAL A 174 -1.45 -13.79 14.38
CA VAL A 174 -0.64 -13.20 15.44
C VAL A 174 -1.11 -11.78 15.76
N GLU A 175 -1.35 -10.95 14.75
CA GLU A 175 -1.82 -9.57 14.91
C GLU A 175 -3.23 -9.48 15.50
N SER A 176 -4.09 -10.48 15.25
CA SER A 176 -5.41 -10.60 15.89
C SER A 176 -5.34 -10.97 17.37
N ARG A 177 -4.15 -11.35 17.86
CA ARG A 177 -3.88 -11.81 19.23
C ARG A 177 -4.66 -13.08 19.63
N ASP A 178 -5.07 -13.89 18.65
CA ASP A 178 -5.81 -15.14 18.88
C ASP A 178 -4.85 -16.35 18.83
N PRO A 179 -4.44 -16.91 19.98
CA PRO A 179 -3.51 -18.05 19.99
C PRO A 179 -4.12 -19.32 19.38
N ASP A 180 -5.45 -19.47 19.37
CA ASP A 180 -6.12 -20.59 18.72
C ASP A 180 -6.07 -20.45 17.19
N ALA A 181 -6.27 -19.24 16.67
CA ALA A 181 -6.07 -18.94 15.25
C ALA A 181 -4.61 -19.15 14.82
N VAL A 182 -3.64 -18.79 15.68
CA VAL A 182 -2.22 -19.05 15.41
C VAL A 182 -1.96 -20.55 15.31
N ALA A 183 -2.46 -21.34 16.26
CA ALA A 183 -2.28 -22.79 16.27
C ALA A 183 -2.89 -23.47 15.04
N ALA A 184 -4.03 -22.97 14.56
CA ALA A 184 -4.70 -23.48 13.35
C ALA A 184 -3.90 -23.27 12.05
N CYS A 185 -2.84 -22.45 12.07
CA CYS A 185 -1.98 -22.22 10.90
C CYS A 185 -0.97 -23.35 10.66
N PHE A 186 -0.83 -24.31 11.58
CA PHE A 186 0.25 -25.29 11.60
C PHE A 186 -0.21 -26.73 11.36
N THR A 187 0.64 -27.55 10.73
CA THR A 187 0.43 -29.01 10.67
C THR A 187 0.50 -29.65 12.06
N VAL A 188 -0.03 -30.86 12.20
CA VAL A 188 -0.11 -31.59 13.49
C VAL A 188 1.27 -31.82 14.13
N ASP A 189 2.31 -31.93 13.31
CA ASP A 189 3.70 -32.19 13.68
C ASP A 189 4.61 -30.96 13.53
N ALA A 190 4.03 -29.79 13.30
CA ALA A 190 4.79 -28.59 12.97
C ALA A 190 5.72 -28.13 14.09
N ARG A 191 6.73 -27.34 13.73
CA ARG A 191 7.76 -26.85 14.66
C ARG A 191 7.85 -25.33 14.62
N TYR A 192 7.76 -24.67 15.77
CA TYR A 192 7.96 -23.22 15.91
C TYR A 192 9.11 -22.95 16.88
N ALA A 193 10.08 -22.12 16.50
CA ALA A 193 11.16 -21.70 17.39
C ALA A 193 11.50 -20.22 17.24
N ASN A 194 11.67 -19.55 18.38
CA ASN A 194 12.51 -18.36 18.48
C ASN A 194 13.95 -18.82 18.73
N VAL A 195 14.80 -18.77 17.70
CA VAL A 195 16.18 -19.27 17.74
C VAL A 195 17.00 -18.45 18.75
N PRO A 196 17.82 -19.06 19.65
CA PRO A 196 18.25 -20.46 19.65
C PRO A 196 17.46 -21.41 20.57
N HIS A 197 16.27 -21.04 21.06
CA HIS A 197 15.51 -21.92 21.94
C HIS A 197 15.02 -23.19 21.22
N PRO A 198 14.84 -24.32 21.94
CA PRO A 198 14.22 -25.51 21.38
C PRO A 198 12.83 -25.23 20.80
N PRO A 199 12.45 -25.88 19.68
CA PRO A 199 11.15 -25.67 19.07
C PRO A 199 10.01 -26.19 19.94
N ALA A 200 8.90 -25.45 19.97
CA ALA A 200 7.59 -26.00 20.30
C ALA A 200 7.12 -26.92 19.17
N VAL A 201 6.61 -28.11 19.51
CA VAL A 201 6.20 -29.13 18.54
C VAL A 201 4.69 -29.37 18.64
N GLY A 202 4.01 -29.24 17.51
CA GLY A 202 2.58 -29.42 17.34
C GLY A 202 1.73 -28.21 17.77
N PRO A 203 0.49 -28.08 17.25
CA PRO A 203 -0.34 -26.90 17.46
C PRO A 203 -0.58 -26.53 18.92
N ALA A 204 -0.74 -27.51 19.81
CA ALA A 204 -0.97 -27.26 21.24
C ALA A 204 0.23 -26.58 21.94
N ALA A 205 1.46 -27.00 21.61
CA ALA A 205 2.66 -26.37 22.16
C ALA A 205 2.88 -24.97 21.58
N ILE A 206 2.65 -24.81 20.28
CA ILE A 206 2.75 -23.52 19.58
C ILE A 206 1.73 -22.53 20.14
N ARG A 207 0.47 -22.95 20.30
CA ARG A 207 -0.59 -22.18 20.99
C ARG A 207 -0.12 -21.65 22.34
N SER A 208 0.52 -22.50 23.14
CA SER A 208 0.98 -22.17 24.50
C SER A 208 2.13 -21.15 24.50
N VAL A 209 2.96 -21.14 23.45
CA VAL A 209 3.96 -20.09 23.25
C VAL A 209 3.27 -18.76 22.96
N PHE A 210 2.39 -18.72 21.97
CA PHE A 210 1.71 -17.49 21.58
C PHE A 210 0.74 -16.96 22.64
N ALA A 211 0.04 -17.81 23.37
CA ALA A 211 -0.83 -17.37 24.48
C ALA A 211 -0.05 -16.57 25.54
N ARG A 212 1.19 -16.98 25.85
CA ARG A 212 2.04 -16.24 26.81
C ARG A 212 2.53 -14.91 26.26
N ILE A 213 2.84 -14.84 24.97
CA ILE A 213 3.31 -13.62 24.30
C ILE A 213 2.14 -12.62 24.16
N LEU A 214 1.01 -13.09 23.63
CA LEU A 214 -0.10 -12.25 23.19
C LEU A 214 -1.00 -11.78 24.33
N SER A 215 -1.11 -12.54 25.43
CA SER A 215 -1.96 -12.17 26.59
C SER A 215 -1.57 -10.84 27.24
N ARG A 216 -0.31 -10.43 27.11
CA ARG A 216 0.22 -9.18 27.70
C ARG A 216 0.12 -7.98 26.75
N CYS A 217 -0.22 -8.21 25.48
CA CYS A 217 -0.19 -7.18 24.46
C CYS A 217 -1.58 -6.58 24.28
N GLU A 218 -1.70 -5.26 24.28
CA GLU A 218 -2.90 -4.53 23.86
C GLU A 218 -3.04 -4.52 22.34
N ARG A 219 -1.91 -4.55 21.65
CA ARG A 219 -1.82 -4.60 20.19
C ARG A 219 -0.53 -5.29 19.77
N VAL A 220 -0.58 -6.00 18.65
CA VAL A 220 0.58 -6.58 17.98
C VAL A 220 0.55 -6.13 16.53
N ARG A 221 1.72 -5.85 15.96
CA ARG A 221 1.89 -5.53 14.54
C ARG A 221 3.27 -5.97 14.08
N TRP A 222 3.34 -6.82 13.08
CA TRP A 222 4.61 -7.33 12.55
C TRP A 222 4.85 -6.71 11.18
N ASP A 223 5.62 -5.62 11.15
CA ASP A 223 5.91 -4.89 9.92
C ASP A 223 6.90 -5.68 9.08
N VAL A 224 6.44 -6.20 7.94
CA VAL A 224 7.29 -6.87 6.96
C VAL A 224 8.12 -5.83 6.21
N VAL A 225 9.44 -5.91 6.35
CA VAL A 225 10.42 -5.04 5.67
C VAL A 225 10.71 -5.58 4.27
N SER A 226 11.02 -6.86 4.17
CA SER A 226 11.31 -7.53 2.90
C SER A 226 10.86 -9.00 2.91
N THR A 227 10.61 -9.55 1.73
CA THR A 227 10.15 -10.93 1.55
C THR A 227 10.90 -11.61 0.41
N ALA A 228 11.28 -12.86 0.60
CA ALA A 228 11.67 -13.77 -0.47
C ALA A 228 10.88 -15.09 -0.33
N ALA A 229 10.60 -15.74 -1.45
CA ALA A 229 9.97 -17.06 -1.47
C ALA A 229 10.56 -17.92 -2.58
N ASP A 230 10.75 -19.20 -2.28
CA ASP A 230 11.21 -20.22 -3.23
C ASP A 230 10.51 -21.54 -2.90
N GLY A 231 9.72 -22.05 -3.85
CA GLY A 231 8.91 -23.25 -3.66
C GLY A 231 7.98 -23.18 -2.44
N ASP A 232 8.22 -24.06 -1.48
CA ASP A 232 7.48 -24.22 -0.23
C ASP A 232 8.05 -23.40 0.94
N ARG A 233 9.06 -22.56 0.68
CA ARG A 233 9.75 -21.74 1.69
C ARG A 233 9.64 -20.25 1.46
N ALA A 234 9.63 -19.51 2.56
CA ALA A 234 9.69 -18.06 2.56
C ALA A 234 10.61 -17.52 3.65
N TRP A 235 11.18 -16.34 3.40
CA TRP A 235 12.02 -15.57 4.30
C TRP A 235 11.45 -14.19 4.42
N LEU A 236 11.19 -13.74 5.65
CA LEU A 236 10.68 -12.42 5.93
C LEU A 236 11.63 -11.71 6.89
N GLU A 237 12.15 -10.58 6.45
CA GLU A 237 12.72 -9.57 7.35
C GLU A 237 11.57 -8.75 7.92
N ARG A 238 11.52 -8.61 9.25
CA ARG A 238 10.43 -7.94 9.96
C ARG A 238 10.92 -7.06 11.10
N VAL A 239 10.07 -6.10 11.46
CA VAL A 239 10.09 -5.44 12.76
C VAL A 239 8.81 -5.84 13.50
N ASP A 240 8.96 -6.67 14.52
CA ASP A 240 7.84 -7.18 15.31
C ASP A 240 7.57 -6.19 16.46
N ARG A 241 6.40 -5.55 16.43
CA ARG A 241 5.98 -4.51 17.38
C ARG A 241 4.87 -5.01 18.30
N PHE A 242 5.01 -4.69 19.58
CA PHE A 242 4.12 -5.08 20.66
C PHE A 242 3.79 -3.85 21.49
N TRP A 243 2.51 -3.63 21.82
CA TRP A 243 2.09 -2.58 22.74
C TRP A 243 1.71 -3.21 24.07
N ILE A 244 2.40 -2.82 25.15
CA ILE A 244 2.22 -3.37 26.49
C ILE A 244 2.17 -2.19 27.47
N GLY A 245 1.10 -2.09 28.25
CA GLY A 245 0.93 -1.01 29.23
C GLY A 245 0.91 0.37 28.58
N GLY A 246 0.33 0.50 27.39
CA GLY A 246 0.25 1.74 26.61
C GLY A 246 1.56 2.17 25.93
N ARG A 247 2.65 1.40 26.03
CA ARG A 247 3.96 1.68 25.41
C ARG A 247 4.28 0.68 24.30
N GLU A 248 4.91 1.17 23.23
CA GLU A 248 5.41 0.34 22.14
C GLU A 248 6.80 -0.23 22.45
N TYR A 249 6.97 -1.52 22.13
CA TYR A 249 8.22 -2.26 22.12
C TYR A 249 8.39 -2.92 20.76
N ALA A 250 9.58 -2.88 20.19
CA ALA A 250 9.85 -3.45 18.88
C ALA A 250 11.13 -4.28 18.89
N ILE A 251 11.21 -5.28 18.03
CA ILE A 251 12.42 -6.08 17.80
C ILE A 251 12.55 -6.48 16.33
N GLU A 252 13.77 -6.42 15.83
CA GLU A 252 14.15 -6.90 14.51
C GLU A 252 14.16 -8.43 14.49
N CYS A 253 13.49 -9.02 13.49
CA CYS A 253 13.36 -10.47 13.37
C CYS A 253 13.49 -10.89 11.90
N ASN A 254 14.18 -12.00 11.65
CA ASN A 254 14.15 -12.68 10.36
C ASN A 254 13.48 -14.05 10.50
N GLY A 255 12.27 -14.19 9.96
CA GLY A 255 11.51 -15.43 9.97
C GLY A 255 11.79 -16.30 8.74
N VAL A 256 11.98 -17.60 8.96
CA VAL A 256 12.06 -18.62 7.90
C VAL A 256 10.89 -19.57 8.06
N TYR A 257 10.10 -19.70 6.99
CA TYR A 257 8.85 -20.45 6.97
C TYR A 257 8.95 -21.59 5.99
N THR A 258 8.40 -22.75 6.34
CA THR A 258 8.21 -23.89 5.44
C THR A 258 6.75 -24.32 5.51
N VAL A 259 6.12 -24.44 4.34
CA VAL A 259 4.72 -24.85 4.20
C VAL A 259 4.64 -26.30 3.75
N ASP A 260 3.66 -27.05 4.24
CA ASP A 260 3.28 -28.29 3.60
C ASP A 260 2.42 -27.98 2.37
N PRO A 261 2.86 -28.30 1.14
CA PRO A 261 2.13 -27.96 -0.07
C PRO A 261 0.79 -28.70 -0.20
N ALA A 262 0.59 -29.83 0.50
CA ALA A 262 -0.64 -30.60 0.43
C ALA A 262 -1.76 -29.94 1.25
N SER A 263 -1.47 -29.52 2.47
CA SER A 263 -2.45 -28.84 3.35
C SER A 263 -2.45 -27.33 3.21
N GLY A 264 -1.36 -26.74 2.71
CA GLY A 264 -1.12 -25.30 2.74
C GLY A 264 -0.84 -24.75 4.14
N LEU A 265 -0.62 -25.59 5.15
CA LEU A 265 -0.32 -25.19 6.53
C LEU A 265 1.19 -25.11 6.78
N LEU A 266 1.59 -24.35 7.79
CA LEU A 266 3.00 -24.22 8.17
C LEU A 266 3.49 -25.52 8.83
N ALA A 267 4.53 -26.11 8.24
CA ALA A 267 5.24 -27.26 8.81
C ALA A 267 6.38 -26.80 9.73
N GLU A 268 7.01 -25.66 9.44
CA GLU A 268 8.08 -25.14 10.27
C GLU A 268 8.19 -23.62 10.20
N VAL A 269 8.43 -23.00 11.35
CA VAL A 269 8.74 -21.57 11.49
C VAL A 269 9.93 -21.40 12.43
N ARG A 270 10.95 -20.67 11.96
CA ARG A 270 12.10 -20.26 12.77
C ARG A 270 12.23 -18.74 12.71
N ASP A 271 12.04 -18.09 13.84
CA ASP A 271 12.29 -16.67 14.01
C ASP A 271 13.71 -16.48 14.56
N TYR A 272 14.57 -15.83 13.78
CA TYR A 272 15.90 -15.41 14.21
C TYR A 272 15.80 -14.01 14.77
N VAL A 273 15.94 -13.91 16.10
CA VAL A 273 15.73 -12.69 16.86
C VAL A 273 16.77 -12.61 17.97
N ASP A 274 17.28 -11.40 18.25
CA ASP A 274 18.16 -11.20 19.40
C ASP A 274 17.35 -11.14 20.69
N LEU A 275 17.20 -12.30 21.31
CA LEU A 275 16.46 -12.46 22.55
C LEU A 275 17.13 -11.79 23.77
N ALA A 276 18.42 -11.47 23.71
CA ALA A 276 19.08 -10.70 24.76
C ALA A 276 18.67 -9.23 24.67
N THR A 277 18.78 -8.65 23.47
CA THR A 277 18.29 -7.29 23.18
C THR A 277 16.80 -7.16 23.49
N TRP A 278 15.99 -8.16 23.15
CA TRP A 278 14.55 -8.13 23.46
C TRP A 278 14.27 -8.10 24.97
N ARG A 279 14.97 -8.91 25.76
CA ARG A 279 14.83 -8.93 27.22
C ARG A 279 15.24 -7.60 27.86
N GLU A 280 16.32 -6.99 27.38
CA GLU A 280 16.75 -5.65 27.83
C GLU A 280 15.68 -4.60 27.52
N ARG A 281 15.13 -4.60 26.30
CA ARG A 281 14.05 -3.67 25.89
C ARG A 281 12.79 -3.83 26.74
N LEU A 282 12.49 -5.05 27.21
CA LEU A 282 11.33 -5.36 28.04
C LEU A 282 11.58 -5.23 29.56
N GLY A 283 12.76 -4.83 30.01
CA GLY A 283 13.13 -4.85 31.44
C GLY A 283 12.14 -4.11 32.36
N ASP A 284 11.59 -2.98 31.90
CA ASP A 284 10.61 -2.19 32.66
C ASP A 284 9.22 -2.84 32.80
N VAL A 285 8.92 -3.84 31.97
CA VAL A 285 7.67 -4.61 31.96
C VAL A 285 7.82 -5.95 32.68
N LEU A 286 8.98 -6.59 32.59
CA LEU A 286 9.25 -7.89 33.21
C LEU A 286 9.44 -7.79 34.73
N ASP A 287 9.89 -6.64 35.25
CA ASP A 287 10.22 -6.44 36.67
C ASP A 287 9.06 -5.88 37.52
N ARG A 288 7.84 -5.71 36.98
CA ARG A 288 6.68 -5.24 37.77
C ARG A 288 5.96 -6.40 38.48
N PRO A 289 5.84 -6.39 39.82
CA PRO A 289 5.30 -7.52 40.59
C PRO A 289 3.77 -7.74 40.54
N ASP A 290 2.99 -6.88 39.85
CA ASP A 290 1.52 -6.89 39.92
C ASP A 290 0.78 -7.59 38.74
N ALA A 291 1.43 -8.51 38.03
CA ALA A 291 0.76 -9.36 37.04
C ALA A 291 0.85 -10.84 37.47
N ALA A 292 -0.07 -11.26 38.35
CA ALA A 292 -0.06 -12.53 39.06
C ALA A 292 -0.43 -13.77 38.21
N PRO A 293 -0.21 -14.99 38.77
CA PRO A 293 0.81 -15.98 38.41
C PRO A 293 0.54 -16.80 37.13
#